data_AF-A0AAZ3S6S7-F1
#
_entry.id   AF-A0AAZ3S6S7-F1
#
_cell.length_a   1.000
_cell.length_b   1.000
_cell.length_c   1.000
_cell.angle_alpha   90.00
_cell.angle_beta   90.00
_cell.angle_gamma   90.00
#
_symmetry.space_group_name_H-M   'P 1'
#
loop_
_entity.id
_entity.type
_entity.pdbx_description
1 polymer ?
#
loop_
_entity_poly.entity_id
_entity_poly.type
_entity_poly.pdbx_seq_one_letter_code
_entity_poly.pdbx_strand_id
1 'polypeptide(L)'
;MGEPKCLFFVLLIWCLGSVHAQDSQQSCPKPELKQGYFGSDEETYQHGTELYYACEKGWKPAVEGWWAMVKCENRKWSHTPQCIGEGGSST
;
A
#
# COMPACT_ATOMS: atom_id res chain seq x y z
N MET A 1 -29.61 36.50 -34.24
CA MET A 1 -28.16 36.75 -34.39
C MET A 1 -27.74 37.63 -33.22
N GLY A 2 -26.89 37.27 -32.27
CA GLY A 2 -26.24 36.03 -31.89
C GLY A 2 -26.06 36.07 -30.37
N GLU A 3 -25.93 34.90 -29.76
CA GLU A 3 -26.05 34.68 -28.33
C GLU A 3 -24.84 35.19 -27.52
N PRO A 4 -25.00 35.72 -26.29
CA PRO A 4 -23.89 35.82 -25.35
C PRO A 4 -23.62 34.43 -24.70
N LYS A 5 -23.45 33.40 -25.55
CA LYS A 5 -23.19 32.02 -25.11
C LYS A 5 -21.73 31.77 -24.75
N CYS A 6 -20.84 32.76 -24.89
CA CYS A 6 -19.42 32.61 -24.60
C CYS A 6 -19.04 32.88 -23.15
N LEU A 7 -19.80 33.70 -22.41
CA LEU A 7 -19.45 34.05 -21.02
C LEU A 7 -19.95 33.03 -19.99
N PHE A 8 -21.02 32.30 -20.30
CA PHE A 8 -21.58 31.28 -19.41
C PHE A 8 -20.79 29.96 -19.45
N PHE A 9 -20.27 29.58 -20.63
CA PHE A 9 -19.51 28.34 -20.78
C PHE A 9 -18.10 28.40 -20.16
N VAL A 10 -17.49 29.59 -20.06
CA VAL A 10 -16.16 29.76 -19.46
C VAL A 10 -16.16 29.48 -17.95
N LEU A 11 -17.24 29.82 -17.24
CA LEU A 11 -17.42 29.51 -15.80
C LEU A 11 -17.60 28.00 -15.54
N LEU A 12 -18.24 27.26 -16.44
CA LEU A 12 -18.42 25.80 -16.31
C LEU A 12 -17.11 25.04 -16.60
N ILE A 13 -16.29 25.53 -17.53
CA ILE A 13 -15.03 24.89 -17.92
C ILE A 13 -13.94 25.09 -16.84
N TRP A 14 -14.05 26.13 -15.99
CA TRP A 14 -13.13 26.30 -14.85
C TRP A 14 -13.38 25.27 -13.73
N CYS A 15 -14.62 24.80 -13.54
CA CYS A 15 -14.93 23.77 -12.54
C CYS A 15 -14.45 22.37 -12.95
N LEU A 16 -14.17 22.14 -14.24
CA LEU A 16 -13.65 20.89 -14.78
C LEU A 16 -12.11 20.86 -14.86
N GLY A 17 -11.43 21.90 -14.36
CA GLY A 17 -9.97 22.05 -14.40
C GLY A 17 -9.22 21.42 -13.24
N SER A 18 -9.92 20.93 -12.22
CA SER A 18 -9.34 20.09 -11.19
C SER A 18 -9.89 18.69 -11.33
N VAL A 19 -9.30 17.90 -12.25
CA VAL A 19 -9.31 16.46 -12.04
C VAL A 19 -8.47 16.23 -10.78
N HIS A 20 -9.10 16.37 -9.62
CA HIS A 20 -8.64 15.65 -8.44
C HIS A 20 -8.94 14.20 -8.78
N ALA A 21 -8.05 13.58 -9.56
CA ALA A 21 -7.89 12.15 -9.51
C ALA A 21 -7.51 11.87 -8.05
N GLN A 22 -8.52 11.66 -7.20
CA GLN A 22 -8.30 10.87 -6.00
C GLN A 22 -7.88 9.52 -6.54
N ASP A 23 -6.57 9.28 -6.51
CA ASP A 23 -5.97 8.04 -6.95
C ASP A 23 -6.46 6.95 -6.00
N SER A 24 -7.62 6.38 -6.34
CA SER A 24 -8.16 5.16 -5.75
C SER A 24 -7.26 3.95 -6.05
N GLN A 25 -6.19 4.16 -6.82
CA GLN A 25 -5.27 3.15 -7.30
C GLN A 25 -4.05 2.99 -6.39
N GLN A 26 -3.89 3.79 -5.34
CA GLN A 26 -2.68 3.82 -4.51
C GLN A 26 -2.55 2.60 -3.57
N SER A 27 -3.35 1.55 -3.79
CA SER A 27 -3.41 0.32 -2.98
C SER A 27 -2.30 -0.68 -3.31
N CYS A 28 -1.90 -1.49 -2.33
CA CYS A 28 -0.93 -2.56 -2.47
C CYS A 28 -1.63 -3.92 -2.52
N PRO A 29 -1.16 -4.87 -3.36
CA PRO A 29 -1.65 -6.24 -3.31
C PRO A 29 -1.19 -6.91 -2.02
N LYS A 30 -1.89 -7.98 -1.62
CA LYS A 30 -1.47 -8.84 -0.51
C LYS A 30 0.01 -9.22 -0.62
N PRO A 31 0.83 -8.92 0.39
CA PRO A 31 2.23 -9.28 0.39
C PRO A 31 2.39 -10.78 0.58
N GLU A 32 3.39 -11.36 -0.08
CA GLU A 32 3.78 -12.74 0.14
C GLU A 32 4.73 -12.84 1.33
N LEU A 33 4.46 -13.79 2.23
CA LEU A 33 5.31 -14.11 3.37
C LEU A 33 5.39 -15.62 3.52
N LYS A 34 6.61 -16.16 3.51
CA LYS A 34 6.88 -17.58 3.78
C LYS A 34 7.22 -17.74 5.26
N GLN A 35 6.75 -18.83 5.87
CA GLN A 35 7.04 -19.18 7.27
C GLN A 35 6.64 -18.06 8.25
N GLY A 36 5.51 -17.43 7.96
CA GLY A 36 4.96 -16.35 8.77
C GLY A 36 3.53 -16.03 8.34
N TYR A 37 2.93 -15.10 9.05
CA TYR A 37 1.54 -14.72 8.88
C TYR A 37 1.34 -13.23 9.15
N PHE A 38 0.35 -12.65 8.47
CA PHE A 38 -0.15 -11.30 8.75
C PHE A 38 -1.37 -11.38 9.66
N GLY A 39 -1.68 -10.27 10.35
CA GLY A 39 -2.91 -10.15 11.12
C GLY A 39 -4.18 -10.07 10.27
N SER A 40 -4.06 -9.75 8.98
CA SER A 40 -5.16 -9.63 8.01
C SER A 40 -4.86 -10.44 6.75
N ASP A 41 -5.90 -10.97 6.11
CA ASP A 41 -5.79 -11.79 4.91
C ASP A 41 -6.35 -11.14 3.63
N GLU A 42 -6.69 -9.84 3.69
CA GLU A 42 -7.24 -9.07 2.56
C GLU A 42 -6.37 -9.15 1.29
N GLU A 43 -7.03 -9.09 0.14
CA GLU A 43 -6.38 -9.15 -1.18
C GLU A 43 -5.69 -7.83 -1.54
N THR A 44 -6.19 -6.70 -1.05
CA THR A 44 -5.68 -5.35 -1.35
C THR A 44 -5.74 -4.45 -0.12
N TYR A 45 -4.72 -3.60 0.04
CA TYR A 45 -4.57 -2.69 1.16
C TYR A 45 -4.40 -1.26 0.68
N GLN A 46 -5.09 -0.30 1.29
CA GLN A 46 -5.02 1.10 0.86
C GLN A 46 -3.64 1.72 1.12
N HIS A 47 -3.33 2.81 0.42
CA HIS A 47 -2.14 3.60 0.75
C HIS A 47 -2.17 4.04 2.21
N GLY A 48 -1.03 3.94 2.87
CA GLY A 48 -0.87 4.25 4.28
C GLY A 48 -1.21 3.09 5.21
N THR A 49 -1.81 2.00 4.71
CA THR A 49 -2.07 0.81 5.53
C THR A 49 -0.76 0.19 6.04
N GLU A 50 -0.75 -0.12 7.33
CA GLU A 50 0.36 -0.77 8.03
C GLU A 50 -0.06 -2.19 8.41
N LEU A 51 0.74 -3.18 7.99
CA LEU A 51 0.52 -4.58 8.28
C LEU A 51 1.59 -5.10 9.21
N TYR A 52 1.14 -5.67 10.31
CA TYR A 52 1.98 -6.40 11.24
C TYR A 52 2.09 -7.85 10.81
N TYR A 53 3.30 -8.38 10.83
CA TYR A 53 3.59 -9.77 10.56
C TYR A 53 4.47 -10.38 11.62
N ALA A 54 4.23 -11.67 11.84
CA ALA A 54 5.02 -12.50 12.72
C ALA A 54 5.46 -13.76 11.97
N CYS A 55 6.56 -14.34 12.43
CA CYS A 55 7.12 -15.55 11.85
C CYS A 55 6.67 -16.78 12.64
N GLU A 56 6.64 -17.92 11.95
CA GLU A 56 6.39 -19.21 12.59
C GLU A 56 7.49 -19.56 13.59
N LYS A 57 7.21 -20.50 14.49
CA LYS A 57 8.18 -20.95 15.50
C LYS A 57 9.49 -21.41 14.86
N GLY A 58 10.62 -20.91 15.36
CA GLY A 58 11.96 -21.18 14.82
C GLY A 58 12.36 -20.25 13.68
N TRP A 59 11.53 -19.26 13.36
CA TRP A 59 11.81 -18.19 12.43
C TRP A 59 11.62 -16.84 13.13
N LYS A 60 12.39 -15.84 12.71
CA LYS A 60 12.26 -14.46 13.16
C LYS A 60 12.20 -13.52 11.95
N PRO A 61 11.61 -12.33 12.06
CA PRO A 61 11.71 -11.34 11.00
C PRO A 61 13.19 -11.08 10.64
N ALA A 62 13.46 -10.76 9.37
CA ALA A 62 14.79 -10.33 8.95
C ALA A 62 15.21 -9.01 9.63
N VAL A 63 14.23 -8.22 10.05
CA VAL A 63 14.41 -7.04 10.90
C VAL A 63 14.46 -7.45 12.37
N GLU A 64 15.09 -6.63 13.22
CA GLU A 64 15.19 -6.92 14.66
C GLU A 64 13.81 -6.92 15.33
N GLY A 65 13.54 -7.92 16.17
CA GLY A 65 12.30 -8.03 16.95
C GLY A 65 11.59 -9.38 16.79
N TRP A 66 10.52 -9.57 17.55
CA TRP A 66 9.66 -10.76 17.49
C TRP A 66 8.59 -10.66 16.39
N TRP A 67 8.26 -9.44 15.98
CA TRP A 67 7.30 -9.09 14.94
C TRP A 67 7.82 -7.87 14.19
N ALA A 68 7.27 -7.64 13.00
CA ALA A 68 7.68 -6.57 12.12
C ALA A 68 6.47 -5.96 11.39
N MET A 69 6.69 -4.81 10.77
CA MET A 69 5.60 -4.04 10.15
C MET A 69 6.00 -3.59 8.75
N VAL A 70 5.12 -3.78 7.77
CA VAL A 70 5.26 -3.23 6.41
C VAL A 70 4.18 -2.19 6.16
N LYS A 71 4.51 -1.13 5.44
CA LYS A 71 3.57 -0.06 5.08
C LYS A 71 3.32 -0.01 3.59
N CYS A 72 2.08 0.17 3.18
CA CYS A 72 1.72 0.37 1.78
C CYS A 72 1.98 1.83 1.37
N GLU A 73 3.03 2.06 0.59
CA GLU A 73 3.43 3.36 0.10
C GLU A 73 3.43 3.37 -1.43
N ASN A 74 2.53 4.15 -2.03
CA ASN A 74 2.47 4.34 -3.47
C ASN A 74 2.41 3.02 -4.28
N ARG A 75 1.50 2.11 -3.88
CA ARG A 75 1.34 0.75 -4.45
C ARG A 75 2.49 -0.23 -4.20
N LYS A 76 3.44 0.12 -3.32
CA LYS A 76 4.56 -0.73 -2.95
C LYS A 76 4.62 -0.90 -1.45
N TRP A 77 5.01 -2.07 -0.99
CA TRP A 77 5.34 -2.28 0.41
C TRP A 77 6.68 -1.59 0.73
N SER A 78 6.78 -0.97 1.90
CA SER A 78 7.97 -0.26 2.39
C SER A 78 9.22 -1.15 2.37
N HIS A 79 9.04 -2.45 2.58
CA HIS A 79 10.07 -3.48 2.37
C HIS A 79 9.39 -4.82 2.09
N THR A 80 10.15 -5.79 1.57
CA THR A 80 9.68 -7.16 1.40
C THR A 80 9.67 -7.86 2.76
N PRO A 81 8.51 -8.34 3.23
CA PRO A 81 8.42 -9.05 4.50
C PRO A 81 9.10 -10.42 4.37
N GLN A 82 10.04 -10.70 5.27
CA GLN A 82 10.83 -11.92 5.24
C GLN A 82 11.03 -12.47 6.65
N CYS A 83 10.90 -13.79 6.75
CA CYS A 83 11.26 -14.58 7.93
C CYS A 83 12.56 -15.32 7.66
N ILE A 84 13.50 -15.25 8.59
CA ILE A 84 14.79 -15.95 8.57
C ILE A 84 14.87 -16.92 9.75
N GLY A 85 15.51 -18.07 9.55
CA GLY A 85 15.60 -19.09 10.59
C GLY A 85 16.36 -18.58 11.82
N GLU A 86 15.84 -18.83 13.01
CA GLU A 86 16.52 -18.51 14.27
C GLU A 86 17.82 -19.30 14.45
N GLY A 87 17.97 -20.43 13.73
CA GLY A 87 19.20 -21.22 13.62
C GLY A 87 20.04 -20.95 12.37
N GLY A 88 19.81 -19.85 11.66
CA GLY A 88 20.35 -19.59 10.31
C GLY A 88 21.48 -18.56 10.22
N SER A 89 22.39 -18.50 11.18
CA SER A 89 23.79 -18.23 10.83
C SER A 89 24.42 -19.57 10.51
N SER A 90 24.63 -19.82 9.23
CA SER A 90 25.57 -20.79 8.67
C SER A 90 25.50 -22.24 9.20
N THR A 91 25.05 -23.14 8.35
CA THR A 91 25.88 -24.30 7.98
C THR A 91 25.79 -24.48 6.48
#